data_AF-A0A9P4J0Y5-F1
#
_entry.id   AF-A0A9P4J0Y5-F1
#
_cell.length_a   1.000
_cell.length_b   1.000
_cell.length_c   1.000
_cell.angle_alpha   90.00
_cell.angle_beta   90.00
_cell.angle_gamma   90.00
#
_symmetry.space_group_name_H-M   'P 1'
#
loop_
_entity.id
_entity.type
_entity.pdbx_description
1 polymer ?
#
loop_
_entity_poly.entity_id
_entity_poly.type
_entity_poly.pdbx_seq_one_letter_code
_entity_poly.pdbx_strand_id
1 'polypeptide(L)'
;PYHHFTFAQGFVYAPLPPVPFRPISPPHMAVFITNSSGAANVGLVRPGEIGDGPLLARQQAFWFNAYGVYIGCNNFEQPGCLYEISGYVYDATIRAEVLAYQRNIFVSGCPIYHGCPLTRVEFGHTLTGLTGFQIRAFHEGYQRIWYMDDLSLGWYDNSCAAGRLRAVSRR
;
A
#
# COMPACT_ATOMS: atom_id res chain seq x y z
N PRO A 1 -1.72 15.52 -2.43
CA PRO A 1 -2.74 14.44 -2.26
C PRO A 1 -2.42 13.52 -1.08
N TYR A 2 -1.17 13.07 -0.98
CA TYR A 2 -0.70 12.14 0.06
C TYR A 2 -0.77 12.65 1.50
N HIS A 3 -0.86 13.96 1.74
CA HIS A 3 -0.96 14.54 3.10
C HIS A 3 -2.21 14.10 3.88
N HIS A 4 -3.19 13.49 3.22
CA HIS A 4 -4.38 12.92 3.86
C HIS A 4 -4.30 11.41 4.04
N PHE A 5 -3.21 10.77 3.60
CA PHE A 5 -2.99 9.36 3.86
C PHE A 5 -2.15 9.17 5.12
N THR A 6 -2.48 8.11 5.85
CA THR A 6 -1.66 7.60 6.93
C THR A 6 -0.97 6.32 6.50
N PHE A 7 0.32 6.25 6.76
CA PHE A 7 1.14 5.11 6.40
C PHE A 7 1.46 4.31 7.64
N ALA A 8 1.37 2.99 7.54
CA ALA A 8 1.83 2.09 8.59
C ALA A 8 3.30 2.36 8.94
N GLN A 9 3.68 2.11 10.19
CA GLN A 9 5.08 2.13 10.56
C GLN A 9 5.85 1.07 9.77
N GLY A 10 6.99 1.45 9.18
CA GLY A 10 7.82 0.56 8.36
C GLY A 10 8.00 1.04 6.92
N PHE A 11 7.16 1.95 6.44
CA PHE A 11 7.39 2.63 5.16
C PHE A 11 8.62 3.56 5.26
N VAL A 12 9.57 3.37 4.34
CA VAL A 12 10.74 4.24 4.15
C VAL A 12 10.95 4.52 2.67
N TYR A 13 11.63 5.62 2.34
CA TYR A 13 12.07 5.91 0.97
C TYR A 13 13.48 5.33 0.76
N ALA A 14 13.67 4.55 -0.30
CA ALA A 14 14.99 4.16 -0.79
C ALA A 14 15.61 5.32 -1.62
N PRO A 15 16.91 5.65 -1.43
CA PRO A 15 17.98 4.72 -1.76
C PRO A 15 19.10 4.75 -0.70
N LEU A 16 19.08 3.81 0.25
CA LEU A 16 20.22 3.45 1.11
C LEU A 16 20.02 2.00 1.57
N PRO A 17 20.99 1.05 1.50
CA PRO A 17 22.11 0.84 0.57
C PRO A 17 21.58 0.07 -0.70
N PRO A 18 22.35 -0.68 -1.55
CA PRO A 18 21.87 -1.04 -2.89
C PRO A 18 20.58 -1.87 -2.81
N VAL A 19 19.50 -1.29 -3.31
CA VAL A 19 18.21 -1.94 -3.47
C VAL A 19 18.22 -2.74 -4.78
N PRO A 20 17.68 -3.97 -4.79
CA PRO A 20 17.82 -4.86 -5.93
C PRO A 20 16.95 -4.44 -7.14
N PHE A 21 15.99 -3.53 -6.95
CA PHE A 21 15.04 -3.10 -7.98
C PHE A 21 15.35 -1.71 -8.54
N ARG A 22 15.03 -1.49 -9.81
CA ARG A 22 15.05 -0.16 -10.45
C ARG A 22 13.73 0.57 -10.14
N PRO A 23 13.78 1.81 -9.61
CA PRO A 23 12.59 2.64 -9.51
C PRO A 23 11.94 2.85 -10.90
N ILE A 24 10.62 2.82 -10.93
CA ILE A 24 9.80 3.19 -12.10
C ILE A 24 9.74 4.71 -12.22
N SER A 25 9.66 5.43 -11.10
CA SER A 25 9.78 6.89 -11.03
C SER A 25 11.05 7.31 -10.26
N PRO A 26 12.22 7.36 -10.93
CA PRO A 26 13.49 7.72 -10.30
C PRO A 26 13.44 9.07 -9.55
N PRO A 27 14.23 9.24 -8.47
CA PRO A 27 15.29 8.34 -8.00
C PRO A 27 14.89 7.42 -6.82
N HIS A 28 13.63 7.46 -6.38
CA HIS A 28 13.19 6.83 -5.14
C HIS A 28 12.07 5.84 -5.38
N MET A 29 11.98 4.83 -4.51
CA MET A 29 10.82 3.95 -4.41
C MET A 29 10.50 3.72 -2.93
N ALA A 30 9.27 3.31 -2.64
CA ALA A 30 8.85 2.97 -1.29
C ALA A 30 9.35 1.57 -0.92
N VAL A 31 9.78 1.41 0.32
CA VAL A 31 10.15 0.11 0.90
C VAL A 31 9.35 -0.06 2.18
N PHE A 32 8.77 -1.24 2.37
CA PHE A 32 8.18 -1.60 3.64
C PHE A 32 9.11 -2.55 4.39
N ILE A 33 9.75 -2.03 5.44
CA ILE A 33 10.61 -2.82 6.32
C ILE A 33 9.74 -3.48 7.38
N THR A 34 9.58 -4.79 7.23
CA THR A 34 8.92 -5.62 8.23
C THR A 34 9.92 -5.83 9.37
N ASN A 35 9.62 -5.44 10.61
CA ASN A 35 10.42 -5.96 11.71
C ASN A 35 10.26 -7.49 11.76
N SER A 36 11.27 -8.20 12.24
CA SER A 36 11.33 -9.67 12.26
C SER A 36 10.20 -10.35 13.06
N SER A 37 9.27 -9.60 13.63
CA SER A 37 8.08 -10.06 14.35
C SER A 37 6.76 -9.58 13.74
N GLY A 38 6.76 -8.89 12.59
CA GLY A 38 5.53 -8.38 11.98
C GLY A 38 4.70 -7.53 12.96
N ALA A 39 5.35 -6.72 13.81
CA ALA A 39 4.67 -6.01 14.89
C ALA A 39 3.50 -5.22 14.34
N ALA A 40 2.33 -5.65 14.81
CA ALA A 40 1.08 -4.95 14.72
C ALA A 40 1.22 -3.55 15.35
N ASN A 41 0.72 -2.56 14.61
CA ASN A 41 0.11 -1.34 15.11
C ASN A 41 0.93 -0.52 16.12
N VAL A 42 1.59 0.52 15.62
CA VAL A 42 1.66 1.79 16.37
C VAL A 42 0.64 2.74 15.72
N GLY A 43 -0.58 2.71 16.24
CA GLY A 43 -1.71 3.50 15.74
C GLY A 43 -2.79 2.69 15.02
N LEU A 44 -3.87 3.38 14.63
CA LEU A 44 -5.10 2.85 14.00
C LEU A 44 -4.90 2.17 12.62
N VAL A 45 -3.66 1.93 12.17
CA VAL A 45 -3.31 1.50 10.81
C VAL A 45 -2.56 0.17 10.86
N ARG A 46 -3.02 -0.84 10.10
CA ARG A 46 -2.48 -2.22 10.09
C ARG A 46 -1.07 -2.25 9.46
N PRO A 47 -0.23 -3.26 9.75
CA PRO A 47 1.09 -3.37 9.11
C PRO A 47 0.99 -3.43 7.59
N GLY A 48 1.77 -2.59 6.90
CA GLY A 48 1.77 -2.49 5.44
C GLY A 48 0.53 -1.79 4.87
N GLU A 49 -0.26 -1.13 5.71
CA GLU A 49 -1.46 -0.39 5.30
C GLU A 49 -1.17 1.09 4.98
N ILE A 50 -1.88 1.57 3.97
CA ILE A 50 -2.07 2.96 3.62
C ILE A 50 -3.56 3.25 3.87
N GLY A 51 -3.85 4.09 4.85
CA GLY A 51 -5.21 4.45 5.27
C GLY A 51 -5.57 5.89 4.95
N ASP A 52 -6.86 6.21 5.02
CA ASP A 52 -7.42 7.57 4.81
C ASP A 52 -7.30 8.48 6.05
N GLY A 53 -6.82 7.95 7.18
CA GLY A 53 -6.46 8.68 8.39
C GLY A 53 -7.44 8.54 9.57
N PRO A 54 -6.97 8.73 10.81
CA PRO A 54 -7.63 8.26 12.04
C PRO A 54 -8.98 8.89 12.38
N LEU A 55 -9.40 9.96 11.70
CA LEU A 55 -10.69 10.64 11.91
C LEU A 55 -11.57 10.67 10.64
N LEU A 56 -11.09 10.09 9.54
CA LEU A 56 -11.57 10.38 8.19
C LEU A 56 -12.35 9.22 7.55
N ALA A 57 -12.28 8.00 8.11
CA ALA A 57 -13.04 6.85 7.63
C ALA A 57 -14.57 7.09 7.49
N ARG A 58 -15.14 8.05 8.24
CA ARG A 58 -16.57 8.44 8.14
C ARG A 58 -16.86 9.44 7.02
N GLN A 59 -15.84 10.10 6.49
CA GLN A 59 -15.98 11.17 5.52
C GLN A 59 -15.56 10.66 4.14
N GLN A 60 -16.54 10.40 3.28
CA GLN A 60 -16.34 9.92 1.90
C GLN A 60 -15.41 10.80 1.08
N ALA A 61 -15.29 12.07 1.47
CA ALA A 61 -14.31 13.00 0.93
C ALA A 61 -12.85 12.57 1.13
N PHE A 62 -12.51 11.58 1.95
CA PHE A 62 -11.14 11.10 2.09
C PHE A 62 -10.96 9.66 1.61
N TRP A 63 -12.05 8.99 1.26
CA TRP A 63 -12.00 7.67 0.66
C TRP A 63 -11.33 7.72 -0.71
N PHE A 64 -10.70 6.62 -1.08
CA PHE A 64 -9.89 6.53 -2.28
C PHE A 64 -10.10 5.22 -3.03
N ASN A 65 -9.64 5.20 -4.27
CA ASN A 65 -9.60 4.03 -5.13
C ASN A 65 -8.14 3.67 -5.38
N ALA A 66 -7.86 2.39 -5.58
CA ALA A 66 -6.55 1.90 -6.00
C ALA A 66 -6.68 1.17 -7.35
N TYR A 67 -5.85 1.55 -8.32
CA TYR A 67 -5.98 1.05 -9.70
C TYR A 67 -4.87 0.08 -10.09
N GLY A 68 -3.67 0.28 -9.56
CA GLY A 68 -2.52 -0.58 -9.81
C GLY A 68 -1.28 -0.09 -9.08
N VAL A 69 -0.23 -0.92 -9.11
CA VAL A 69 1.02 -0.68 -8.39
C VAL A 69 2.16 -1.47 -9.03
N TYR A 70 3.40 -0.98 -8.89
CA TYR A 70 4.59 -1.77 -9.19
C TYR A 70 5.20 -2.30 -7.88
N ILE A 71 5.47 -3.60 -7.80
CA ILE A 71 5.97 -4.24 -6.57
C ILE A 71 7.15 -5.18 -6.83
N GLY A 72 8.00 -5.34 -5.81
CA GLY A 72 9.19 -6.18 -5.86
C GLY A 72 9.45 -6.88 -4.53
N CYS A 73 9.81 -8.15 -4.57
CA CYS A 73 10.05 -8.98 -3.39
C CYS A 73 11.53 -8.96 -2.97
N ASN A 74 11.83 -8.74 -1.68
CA ASN A 74 13.18 -8.92 -1.16
C ASN A 74 13.50 -10.39 -0.87
N ASN A 75 13.42 -11.23 -1.91
CA ASN A 75 13.85 -12.63 -1.87
C ASN A 75 14.68 -12.92 -3.11
N PHE A 76 15.71 -13.75 -2.96
CA PHE A 76 16.61 -14.13 -4.05
C PHE A 76 16.34 -15.54 -4.56
N GLU A 77 15.56 -16.31 -3.79
CA GLU A 77 15.19 -17.69 -4.09
C GLU A 77 13.85 -17.74 -4.84
N GLN A 78 13.70 -18.75 -5.71
CA GLN A 78 12.41 -19.06 -6.33
C GLN A 78 11.47 -19.70 -5.30
N PRO A 79 10.15 -19.45 -5.36
CA PRO A 79 9.41 -18.71 -6.39
C PRO A 79 9.30 -17.18 -6.16
N GLY A 80 10.00 -16.62 -5.17
CA GLY A 80 9.84 -15.21 -4.75
C GLY A 80 8.90 -15.06 -3.54
N CYS A 81 8.06 -14.02 -3.53
CA CYS A 81 7.12 -13.77 -2.43
C CYS A 81 5.67 -14.00 -2.85
N LEU A 82 4.88 -14.55 -1.94
CA LEU A 82 3.43 -14.45 -1.94
C LEU A 82 3.02 -13.07 -1.38
N TYR A 83 2.36 -12.27 -2.19
CA TYR A 83 1.76 -11.02 -1.78
C TYR A 83 0.30 -11.23 -1.41
N GLU A 84 -0.10 -10.71 -0.25
CA GLU A 84 -1.49 -10.56 0.17
C GLU A 84 -1.87 -9.08 0.05
N ILE A 85 -2.83 -8.79 -0.82
CA ILE A 85 -3.32 -7.44 -1.08
C ILE A 85 -4.75 -7.35 -0.60
N SER A 86 -5.02 -6.44 0.33
CA SER A 86 -6.31 -6.28 0.99
C SER A 86 -6.84 -4.85 0.84
N GLY A 87 -8.14 -4.73 0.58
CA GLY A 87 -8.86 -3.47 0.56
C GLY A 87 -9.93 -3.43 1.64
N TYR A 88 -9.96 -2.34 2.39
CA TYR A 88 -10.90 -2.10 3.48
C TYR A 88 -11.83 -0.93 3.15
N VAL A 89 -13.10 -1.09 3.48
CA VAL A 89 -14.14 -0.05 3.32
C VAL A 89 -14.81 0.20 4.67
N TYR A 90 -15.34 1.39 4.87
CA TYR A 90 -16.06 1.73 6.09
C TYR A 90 -17.53 1.31 6.00
N ASP A 91 -17.98 0.44 6.90
CA ASP A 91 -19.38 0.07 7.06
C ASP A 91 -20.05 0.99 8.09
N ALA A 92 -21.02 1.78 7.62
CA ALA A 92 -21.74 2.74 8.46
C ALA A 92 -22.67 2.09 9.49
N THR A 93 -23.11 0.85 9.25
CA THR A 93 -24.03 0.10 10.11
C THR A 93 -23.32 -0.30 11.41
N ILE A 94 -22.14 -0.89 11.28
CA ILE A 94 -21.32 -1.34 12.42
C ILE A 94 -20.27 -0.31 12.84
N ARG A 95 -20.17 0.81 12.09
CA ARG A 95 -19.24 1.93 12.33
C ARG A 95 -17.77 1.49 12.39
N ALA A 96 -17.40 0.56 11.51
CA ALA A 96 -16.08 -0.04 11.49
C ALA A 96 -15.62 -0.32 10.06
N GLU A 97 -14.30 -0.45 9.87
CA GLU A 97 -13.74 -0.92 8.61
C GLU A 97 -13.91 -2.43 8.46
N VAL A 98 -14.32 -2.85 7.27
CA VAL A 98 -14.49 -4.27 6.91
C VAL A 98 -13.66 -4.59 5.68
N LEU A 99 -13.16 -5.83 5.63
CA LEU A 99 -12.44 -6.34 4.47
C LEU A 99 -13.43 -6.49 3.30
N ALA A 100 -13.22 -5.70 2.25
CA ALA A 100 -14.04 -5.73 1.04
C ALA A 100 -13.38 -6.50 -0.10
N TYR A 101 -12.05 -6.57 -0.10
CA TYR A 101 -11.26 -7.20 -1.14
C TYR A 101 -10.04 -7.87 -0.56
N GLN A 102 -9.73 -9.07 -1.04
CA GLN A 102 -8.46 -9.74 -0.77
C GLN A 102 -8.02 -10.51 -2.01
N ARG A 103 -6.76 -10.35 -2.40
CA ARG A 103 -6.15 -11.09 -3.50
C ARG A 103 -4.73 -11.46 -3.17
N ASN A 104 -4.42 -12.72 -3.45
CA ASN A 104 -3.08 -13.24 -3.31
C ASN A 104 -2.42 -13.40 -4.68
N ILE A 105 -1.17 -12.96 -4.81
CA ILE A 105 -0.40 -13.06 -6.05
C ILE A 105 1.04 -13.46 -5.74
N PHE A 106 1.67 -14.21 -6.65
CA PHE A 106 3.09 -14.49 -6.58
C PHE A 106 3.87 -13.46 -7.39
N VAL A 107 4.93 -12.93 -6.78
CA VAL A 107 5.87 -12.01 -7.41
C VAL A 107 7.25 -12.60 -7.27
N SER A 108 7.92 -12.78 -8.41
CA SER A 108 9.28 -13.28 -8.46
C SER A 108 10.24 -12.39 -7.68
N GLY A 109 11.23 -13.01 -7.05
CA GLY A 109 12.36 -12.32 -6.44
C GLY A 109 13.28 -11.65 -7.46
N CYS A 110 14.43 -11.15 -7.00
CA CYS A 110 15.49 -10.59 -7.86
C CYS A 110 16.76 -11.45 -7.84
N PRO A 111 16.90 -12.46 -8.72
CA PRO A 111 18.00 -13.44 -8.63
C PRO A 111 19.41 -12.84 -8.81
N ILE A 112 19.52 -11.72 -9.53
CA ILE A 112 20.79 -11.07 -9.86
C ILE A 112 21.20 -9.96 -8.88
N TYR A 113 20.43 -9.75 -7.80
CA TYR A 113 20.69 -8.79 -6.73
C TYR A 113 20.81 -7.32 -7.15
N HIS A 114 20.59 -7.01 -8.43
CA HIS A 114 20.81 -5.68 -8.96
C HIS A 114 19.97 -5.41 -10.20
N GLY A 115 19.28 -4.27 -10.19
CA GLY A 115 18.64 -3.73 -11.37
C GLY A 115 17.47 -4.57 -11.91
N CYS A 116 16.78 -5.34 -11.08
CA CYS A 116 15.58 -6.06 -11.47
C CYS A 116 14.40 -5.11 -11.73
N PRO A 117 13.51 -5.42 -12.70
CA PRO A 117 12.29 -4.67 -12.89
C PRO A 117 11.28 -4.98 -11.77
N LEU A 118 10.48 -3.98 -11.37
CA LEU A 118 9.30 -4.22 -10.55
C LEU A 118 8.18 -4.88 -11.37
N THR A 119 7.36 -5.70 -10.73
CA THR A 119 6.19 -6.33 -11.34
C THR A 119 4.98 -5.42 -11.24
N ARG A 120 4.36 -5.10 -12.38
CA ARG A 120 3.11 -4.33 -12.44
C ARG A 120 1.93 -5.21 -12.05
N VAL A 121 1.11 -4.72 -11.14
CA VAL A 121 -0.12 -5.38 -10.67
C VAL A 121 -1.28 -4.44 -10.87
N GLU A 122 -2.27 -4.89 -11.64
CA GLU A 122 -3.49 -4.15 -11.88
C GLU A 122 -4.62 -4.65 -10.97
N PHE A 123 -5.34 -3.68 -10.40
CA PHE A 123 -6.55 -3.89 -9.61
C PHE A 123 -7.81 -3.54 -10.42
N GLY A 124 -7.69 -2.68 -11.44
CA GLY A 124 -8.84 -2.23 -12.22
C GLY A 124 -9.82 -1.46 -11.34
N HIS A 125 -11.08 -1.90 -11.30
CA HIS A 125 -12.16 -1.23 -10.53
C HIS A 125 -12.59 -2.00 -9.28
N THR A 126 -11.86 -3.03 -8.85
CA THR A 126 -12.26 -3.84 -7.68
C THR A 126 -11.98 -3.14 -6.36
N LEU A 127 -10.99 -2.26 -6.32
CA LEU A 127 -10.53 -1.55 -5.14
C LEU A 127 -11.05 -0.12 -5.16
N THR A 128 -12.32 0.07 -4.81
CA THR A 128 -13.00 1.37 -4.84
C THR A 128 -13.65 1.71 -3.49
N GLY A 129 -13.72 3.01 -3.17
CA GLY A 129 -14.33 3.48 -1.92
C GLY A 129 -13.59 3.02 -0.67
N LEU A 130 -12.27 2.86 -0.78
CA LEU A 130 -11.42 2.36 0.28
C LEU A 130 -11.18 3.42 1.37
N THR A 131 -11.15 2.95 2.60
CA THR A 131 -10.60 3.66 3.76
C THR A 131 -9.22 3.13 4.15
N GLY A 132 -8.93 1.89 3.75
CA GLY A 132 -7.64 1.24 3.98
C GLY A 132 -7.21 0.36 2.80
N PHE A 133 -5.92 0.37 2.51
CA PHE A 133 -5.28 -0.47 1.49
C PHE A 133 -4.02 -1.10 2.06
N GLN A 134 -3.98 -2.42 2.17
CA GLN A 134 -2.89 -3.15 2.83
C GLN A 134 -2.17 -4.08 1.86
N ILE A 135 -0.84 -4.03 1.91
CA ILE A 135 0.04 -4.97 1.21
C ILE A 135 0.91 -5.69 2.23
N ARG A 136 0.97 -7.02 2.14
CA ARG A 136 1.90 -7.87 2.89
C ARG A 136 2.60 -8.81 1.92
N ALA A 137 3.84 -9.16 2.21
CA ALA A 137 4.61 -10.10 1.41
C ALA A 137 5.20 -11.19 2.30
N PHE A 138 5.17 -12.43 1.83
CA PHE A 138 5.63 -13.61 2.55
C PHE A 138 6.48 -14.52 1.67
N HIS A 139 7.46 -15.18 2.27
CA HIS A 139 8.17 -16.31 1.66
C HIS A 139 8.25 -17.42 2.69
N GLU A 140 7.72 -18.60 2.35
CA GLU A 140 7.60 -19.75 3.25
C GLU A 140 6.93 -19.42 4.60
N GLY A 141 5.90 -18.57 4.57
CA GLY A 141 5.16 -18.15 5.77
C GLY A 141 5.82 -17.03 6.59
N TYR A 142 7.06 -16.64 6.27
CA TYR A 142 7.74 -15.52 6.93
C TYR A 142 7.50 -14.22 6.19
N GLN A 143 7.12 -13.17 6.91
CA GLN A 143 6.93 -11.84 6.33
C GLN A 143 8.27 -11.32 5.79
N ARG A 144 8.27 -10.75 4.58
CA ARG A 144 9.46 -10.24 3.90
C ARG A 144 9.34 -8.75 3.65
N ILE A 145 10.51 -8.10 3.61
CA ILE A 145 10.64 -6.75 3.08
C ILE A 145 10.15 -6.76 1.63
N TRP A 146 9.41 -5.73 1.25
CA TRP A 146 8.93 -5.55 -0.11
C TRP A 146 9.10 -4.10 -0.57
N TYR A 147 9.17 -3.96 -1.87
CA TYR A 147 9.40 -2.71 -2.59
C TYR A 147 8.13 -2.35 -3.36
N MET A 148 7.87 -1.06 -3.48
CA MET A 148 6.72 -0.53 -4.20
C MET A 148 7.06 0.78 -4.89
N ASP A 149 6.52 0.96 -6.09
CA ASP A 149 6.58 2.22 -6.81
C ASP A 149 5.29 2.47 -7.60
N ASP A 150 5.05 3.73 -7.97
CA ASP A 150 3.94 4.16 -8.82
C ASP A 150 2.57 3.56 -8.42
N LEU A 151 2.23 3.63 -7.12
CA LEU A 151 0.90 3.28 -6.64
C LEU A 151 -0.14 4.26 -7.20
N SER A 152 -0.97 3.77 -8.13
CA SER A 152 -1.99 4.55 -8.80
C SER A 152 -3.25 4.65 -7.95
N LEU A 153 -3.49 5.85 -7.43
CA LEU A 153 -4.63 6.17 -6.56
C LEU A 153 -5.50 7.26 -7.18
N GLY A 154 -6.78 7.24 -6.83
CA GLY A 154 -7.73 8.31 -7.14
C GLY A 154 -8.68 8.55 -6.00
N TRP A 155 -9.25 9.74 -5.90
CA TRP A 155 -10.29 10.00 -4.92
C TRP A 155 -11.59 9.29 -5.31
N TYR A 156 -12.28 8.72 -4.32
CA TYR A 156 -13.58 8.10 -4.53
C TYR A 156 -14.65 9.17 -4.81
N ASP A 157 -14.76 10.17 -3.93
CA ASP A 157 -15.62 11.34 -4.14
C ASP A 157 -14.85 12.46 -4.87
N ASN A 158 -15.17 12.66 -6.15
CA ASN A 158 -14.59 13.71 -7.00
C ASN A 158 -15.45 14.97 -7.09
N SER A 159 -16.43 15.14 -6.21
CA SER A 159 -17.25 16.35 -6.16
C SER A 159 -16.44 17.59 -5.76
N CYS A 160 -16.89 18.77 -6.22
CA CYS A 160 -16.31 20.05 -5.83
C CYS A 160 -16.37 20.28 -4.30
N ALA A 161 -17.43 19.79 -3.64
CA ALA A 161 -17.59 19.87 -2.20
C ALA A 161 -16.50 19.08 -1.45
N ALA A 162 -16.22 17.84 -1.87
CA ALA A 162 -15.13 17.03 -1.33
C ALA A 162 -13.76 17.67 -1.59
N GLY A 163 -13.55 18.22 -2.79
CA GLY A 163 -12.34 18.97 -3.12
C GLY A 163 -12.09 20.15 -2.17
N ARG A 164 -13.13 20.94 -1.89
CA ARG A 164 -13.05 22.06 -0.93
C ARG A 164 -12.74 21.57 0.48
N LEU A 165 -13.37 20.49 0.93
CA LEU A 165 -13.15 19.90 2.26
C LEU A 165 -11.68 19.47 2.45
N ARG A 166 -11.10 18.78 1.45
CA ARG A 166 -9.68 18.40 1.45
C ARG A 166 -8.75 19.61 1.44
N ALA A 167 -9.12 20.68 0.73
CA ALA A 167 -8.29 21.89 0.66
C ALA A 167 -8.22 22.63 2.01
N VAL A 168 -9.33 22.72 2.73
CA VAL A 168 -9.37 23.38 4.04
C VAL A 168 -8.77 22.54 5.17
N SER A 169 -8.77 21.21 5.07
CA SER A 169 -8.19 20.31 6.08
C SER A 169 -6.66 20.23 6.06
N ARG A 170 -5.99 20.95 5.14
CA ARG A 170 -4.52 21.07 5.09
C ARG A 170 -3.96 22.25 5.90
N ARG A 171 -4.83 23.07 6.49
CA ARG A 171 -4.43 24.15 7.40
C ARG A 171 -4.22 23.62 8.80
#